data_AF-A0A227J1H9-F1
#
_entry.id   AF-A0A227J1H9-F1
#
_cell.length_a   1.000
_cell.length_b   1.000
_cell.length_c   1.000
_cell.angle_alpha   90.00
_cell.angle_beta   90.00
_cell.angle_gamma   90.00
#
_symmetry.space_group_name_H-M   'P 1'
#
loop_
_entity.id
_entity.type
_entity.pdbx_description
1 polymer ?
#
loop_
_entity_poly.entity_id
_entity_poly.type
_entity_poly.pdbx_seq_one_letter_code
_entity_poly.pdbx_strand_id
1 'polypeptide(L)'
;DENFSAAVNITSCPSGLLIPPSNTLIVFSLVSGGTSIAALFLAGYIPGILMGLSIMVVAGIIAKRRGYPIAARPTLAMVWDTFLKAAPSLALIVVIMG
;
A
#
# COMPACT_ATOMS: atom_id res chain seq x y z
N ASP A 1 18.95 -6.56 9.68
CA ASP A 1 18.73 -6.06 11.04
C ASP A 1 17.25 -6.23 11.34
N GLU A 2 16.94 -7.13 12.26
CA GLU A 2 15.56 -7.52 12.58
C GLU A 2 14.76 -6.36 13.16
N ASN A 3 15.38 -5.53 14.00
CA ASN A 3 14.74 -4.36 14.60
C ASN A 3 14.37 -3.32 13.55
N PHE A 4 15.26 -3.07 12.58
CA PHE A 4 14.97 -2.17 11.46
C PHE A 4 13.84 -2.70 10.57
N SER A 5 13.87 -3.99 10.23
CA SER A 5 12.82 -4.63 9.43
C SER A 5 11.46 -4.59 10.15
N ALA A 6 11.42 -4.88 11.45
CA ALA A 6 10.21 -4.80 12.25
C ALA A 6 9.66 -3.36 12.31
N ALA A 7 10.53 -2.36 12.56
CA ALA A 7 10.12 -0.96 12.61
C ALA A 7 9.55 -0.46 11.28
N VAL A 8 10.18 -0.78 10.15
CA VAL A 8 9.69 -0.40 8.81
C VAL A 8 8.36 -1.10 8.50
N ASN A 9 8.22 -2.37 8.87
CA ASN A 9 6.98 -3.11 8.63
C ASN A 9 5.80 -2.58 9.48
N ILE A 10 6.04 -2.27 10.75
CA ILE A 10 5.01 -1.70 11.64
C ILE A 10 4.59 -0.31 11.15
N THR A 11 5.56 0.53 10.76
CA THR A 11 5.28 1.90 10.29
C THR A 11 4.61 1.95 8.91
N SER A 12 4.83 0.95 8.05
CA SER A 12 4.18 0.86 6.74
C SER A 12 2.75 0.31 6.78
N CYS A 13 2.39 -0.46 7.80
CA CYS A 13 1.07 -1.10 7.91
C CYS A 13 -0.14 -0.14 7.71
N PRO A 14 -0.15 1.10 8.27
CA PRO A 14 -1.27 2.03 8.06
C PRO A 14 -1.47 2.46 6.60
N SER A 15 -0.45 2.34 5.74
CA SER A 15 -0.60 2.68 4.32
C SER A 15 -1.65 1.82 3.60
N GLY A 16 -1.79 0.54 3.99
CA GLY A 16 -2.80 -0.36 3.44
C GLY A 16 -4.23 -0.02 3.88
N LEU A 17 -4.40 0.77 4.95
CA LEU A 17 -5.70 1.28 5.36
C LEU A 17 -6.09 2.55 4.60
N LEU A 18 -5.11 3.29 4.08
CA LEU A 18 -5.31 4.53 3.33
C LEU A 18 -5.54 4.30 1.84
N ILE A 19 -4.81 3.34 1.24
CA ILE A 19 -4.93 3.02 -0.18
C ILE A 19 -6.19 2.16 -0.40
N PRO A 20 -7.13 2.60 -1.25
CA PRO A 20 -8.32 1.82 -1.56
C PRO A 20 -7.98 0.50 -2.27
N PRO A 21 -8.77 -0.57 -2.04
CA PRO A 21 -10.01 -0.65 -1.26
C PRO A 21 -9.74 -0.95 0.22
N SER A 22 -10.34 -0.15 1.12
CA SER A 22 -10.12 -0.25 2.57
C SER A 22 -11.44 -0.42 3.32
N ASN A 23 -11.54 -1.47 4.14
CA ASN A 23 -12.72 -1.75 4.96
C ASN A 23 -13.08 -0.56 5.87
N THR A 24 -12.08 0.17 6.37
CA THR A 24 -12.29 1.30 7.28
C THR A 24 -13.06 2.44 6.61
N LEU A 25 -12.73 2.75 5.34
CA LEU A 25 -13.43 3.78 4.56
C LEU A 25 -14.86 3.34 4.20
N ILE A 26 -15.07 2.04 3.97
CA ILE A 26 -16.40 1.46 3.71
C ILE A 26 -17.29 1.60 4.95
N VAL A 27 -16.81 1.18 6.12
CA VAL A 27 -17.56 1.32 7.39
C VAL A 27 -17.84 2.79 7.69
N PHE A 28 -16.86 3.68 7.45
CA PHE A 28 -17.06 5.12 7.64
C PHE A 28 -18.23 5.65 6.79
N SER A 29 -18.26 5.34 5.49
CA SER A 29 -19.35 5.73 4.58
C SER A 29 -20.73 5.25 5.05
N LEU A 30 -20.81 4.02 5.57
CA LEU A 30 -22.05 3.44 6.09
C LEU A 30 -22.53 4.19 7.34
N VAL A 31 -21.63 4.50 8.27
CA VAL A 31 -21.96 5.18 9.54
C VAL A 31 -22.25 6.67 9.32
N SER A 32 -21.59 7.32 8.37
CA SER A 32 -21.74 8.74 8.07
C SER A 32 -23.01 9.10 7.29
N GLY A 33 -23.92 8.15 7.09
CA GLY A 33 -25.19 8.36 6.41
C GLY A 33 -25.10 8.27 4.89
N GLY A 34 -24.15 7.50 4.35
CA GLY A 34 -24.05 7.22 2.91
C GLY A 34 -23.13 8.19 2.15
N THR A 35 -22.12 8.75 2.81
CA THR A 35 -21.08 9.53 2.10
C THR A 35 -20.48 8.65 1.00
N SER A 36 -20.29 9.20 -0.21
CA SER A 36 -19.85 8.39 -1.36
C SER A 36 -18.54 7.64 -1.07
N ILE A 37 -18.59 6.31 -1.14
CA ILE A 37 -17.42 5.43 -0.99
C ILE A 37 -16.37 5.77 -2.05
N ALA A 38 -16.80 6.02 -3.29
CA ALA A 38 -15.92 6.39 -4.39
C ALA A 38 -15.18 7.71 -4.11
N ALA A 39 -15.86 8.70 -3.52
CA ALA A 39 -15.23 9.98 -3.15
C ALA A 39 -14.20 9.80 -2.02
N LEU A 40 -14.49 8.97 -1.02
CA LEU A 40 -13.57 8.63 0.06
C LEU A 40 -12.34 7.86 -0.46
N PHE A 41 -12.54 6.97 -1.41
CA PHE A 41 -11.46 6.23 -2.05
C PHE A 41 -10.56 7.16 -2.85
N LEU A 42 -11.15 8.03 -3.67
CA LEU A 42 -10.39 9.03 -4.42
C LEU A 42 -9.57 9.94 -3.48
N ALA A 43 -10.19 10.38 -2.38
CA ALA A 43 -9.52 11.18 -1.35
C ALA A 43 -8.40 10.41 -0.64
N GLY A 44 -8.51 9.07 -0.50
CA GLY A 44 -7.52 8.21 0.15
C GLY A 44 -6.23 7.99 -0.65
N TYR A 45 -6.26 8.12 -1.98
CA TYR A 45 -5.07 7.93 -2.82
C TYR A 45 -3.95 8.92 -2.49
N ILE A 46 -4.28 10.22 -2.35
CA ILE A 46 -3.29 11.26 -2.08
C ILE A 46 -2.53 11.00 -0.77
N PRO A 47 -3.18 10.84 0.40
CA PRO A 47 -2.48 10.55 1.65
C PRO A 47 -1.82 9.17 1.64
N GLY A 48 -2.41 8.16 1.00
CA GLY A 48 -1.82 6.83 0.89
C GLY A 48 -0.50 6.82 0.13
N ILE A 49 -0.45 7.46 -1.04
CA ILE A 49 0.77 7.61 -1.83
C ILE A 49 1.81 8.44 -1.08
N LEU A 50 1.40 9.56 -0.47
CA LEU A 50 2.31 10.43 0.27
C LEU A 50 2.95 9.71 1.47
N MET A 51 2.16 8.91 2.20
CA MET A 51 2.66 8.07 3.29
C MET A 51 3.61 6.98 2.79
N GLY A 52 3.23 6.25 1.74
CA GLY A 52 4.06 5.20 1.15
C GLY A 52 5.41 5.73 0.64
N LEU A 53 5.40 6.86 -0.07
CA LEU A 53 6.62 7.51 -0.56
C LEU A 53 7.50 8.01 0.60
N SER A 54 6.90 8.61 1.63
CA SER A 54 7.64 9.08 2.80
C SER A 54 8.40 7.94 3.49
N ILE A 55 7.73 6.79 3.68
CA ILE A 55 8.35 5.61 4.30
C ILE A 55 9.43 5.03 3.37
N MET A 56 9.17 4.90 2.07
CA MET A 56 10.15 4.43 1.09
C MET A 56 11.42 5.27 1.09
N VAL A 57 11.28 6.60 1.12
CA VAL A 57 12.43 7.52 1.13
C VAL A 57 13.26 7.34 2.39
N VAL A 58 12.63 7.35 3.57
CA VAL A 58 13.33 7.20 4.85
C VAL A 58 13.99 5.83 4.96
N ALA A 59 13.27 4.76 4.64
CA ALA A 59 13.80 3.40 4.66
C ALA A 59 14.96 3.23 3.67
N GLY A 60 14.84 3.80 2.47
CA GLY A 60 15.89 3.76 1.44
C GLY A 60 17.16 4.50 1.85
N ILE A 61 17.03 5.69 2.45
CA ILE A 61 18.17 6.45 2.98
C ILE A 61 18.87 5.66 4.08
N ILE A 62 18.12 5.13 5.05
CA ILE A 62 18.70 4.37 6.17
C ILE A 62 19.37 3.09 5.67
N ALA A 63 18.72 2.36 4.74
CA ALA A 63 19.26 1.14 4.18
C ALA A 63 20.57 1.38 3.42
N LYS A 64 20.64 2.46 2.63
CA LYS A 64 21.86 2.86 1.92
C LYS A 64 22.97 3.28 2.89
N ARG A 65 22.64 4.03 3.95
CA ARG A 65 23.62 4.45 4.98
C ARG A 65 24.15 3.28 5.82
N ARG A 66 23.33 2.26 6.07
CA ARG A 66 23.71 1.07 6.85
C ARG A 66 24.26 -0.08 6.00
N GLY A 67 24.28 0.08 4.67
CA GLY A 67 24.85 -0.92 3.76
C GLY A 67 24.12 -2.26 3.76
N TYR A 68 22.79 -2.28 3.89
CA TYR A 68 22.06 -3.55 3.89
C TYR A 68 22.19 -4.30 2.55
N PRO A 69 22.28 -5.65 2.58
CA PRO A 69 22.41 -6.45 1.37
C PRO A 69 21.15 -6.32 0.48
N ILE A 70 21.38 -6.22 -0.82
CA ILE A 70 20.32 -6.14 -1.83
C ILE A 70 19.96 -7.56 -2.24
N ALA A 71 18.67 -7.91 -2.19
CA ALA A 71 18.18 -9.21 -2.65
C ALA A 71 18.45 -9.40 -4.16
N ALA A 72 18.59 -10.67 -4.58
CA ALA A 72 18.75 -11.01 -5.99
C ALA A 72 17.53 -10.52 -6.80
N ARG A 73 17.79 -10.05 -8.02
CA ARG A 73 16.72 -9.57 -8.92
C ARG A 73 15.77 -10.73 -9.25
N PRO A 74 14.44 -10.53 -9.17
CA PRO A 74 13.49 -11.57 -9.51
C PRO A 74 13.53 -11.89 -11.02
N THR A 75 13.25 -13.14 -11.36
CA THR A 75 13.15 -13.59 -12.76
C THR A 75 11.86 -13.05 -13.40
N LEU A 76 11.88 -12.77 -14.72
CA LEU A 76 10.71 -12.31 -15.49
C LEU A 76 9.46 -13.18 -15.29
N ALA A 77 9.63 -14.50 -15.19
CA ALA A 77 8.54 -15.43 -14.90
C ALA A 77 7.87 -15.19 -13.54
N MET A 78 8.65 -14.85 -12.50
CA MET A 78 8.12 -14.52 -11.18
C MET A 78 7.36 -13.21 -11.18
N VAL A 79 7.84 -12.22 -11.93
CA VAL A 79 7.16 -10.92 -12.09
C VAL A 79 5.79 -11.12 -12.73
N TRP A 80 5.70 -11.93 -13.80
CA TRP A 80 4.44 -12.21 -14.49
C TRP A 80 3.45 -12.96 -13.60
N ASP A 81 3.89 -14.03 -12.93
CA ASP A 81 3.05 -14.79 -12.00
C ASP A 81 2.54 -13.92 -10.84
N THR A 82 3.41 -13.09 -10.26
CA THR A 82 3.01 -12.16 -9.18
C THR A 82 2.01 -11.13 -9.67
N PHE A 83 2.19 -10.61 -10.89
CA PHE A 83 1.27 -9.65 -11.49
C PHE A 83 -0.12 -10.24 -11.71
N LEU A 84 -0.21 -11.46 -12.26
CA LEU A 84 -1.47 -12.18 -12.43
C LEU A 84 -2.16 -12.48 -11.10
N LYS A 85 -1.40 -12.81 -10.05
CA LYS A 85 -1.94 -13.00 -8.69
C LYS A 85 -2.44 -11.71 -8.05
N ALA A 86 -1.85 -10.57 -8.38
CA ALA A 86 -2.27 -9.26 -7.88
C ALA A 86 -3.45 -8.66 -8.65
N ALA A 87 -3.68 -9.09 -9.90
CA ALA A 87 -4.73 -8.57 -10.77
C ALA A 87 -6.14 -8.61 -10.16
N PRO A 88 -6.60 -9.70 -9.48
CA PRO A 88 -7.91 -9.72 -8.84
C PRO A 88 -8.05 -8.66 -7.73
N SER A 89 -7.00 -8.46 -6.93
CA SER A 89 -7.01 -7.45 -5.85
C SER A 89 -7.04 -6.03 -6.42
N LEU A 90 -6.34 -5.78 -7.53
CA LEU A 90 -6.39 -4.50 -8.24
C LEU A 90 -7.75 -4.27 -8.93
N ALA A 91 -8.38 -5.32 -9.46
CA ALA A 91 -9.68 -5.23 -10.11
C ALA A 91 -10.80 -4.79 -9.14
N LEU A 92 -10.64 -5.06 -7.83
CA LEU A 92 -11.60 -4.64 -6.81
C LEU A 92 -11.81 -3.11 -6.79
N ILE A 93 -10.77 -2.33 -7.08
CA ILE A 93 -10.84 -0.87 -7.22
C ILE A 93 -11.81 -0.49 -8.35
N VAL A 94 -11.72 -1.18 -9.49
CA VAL A 94 -12.56 -0.92 -10.66
C VAL A 94 -14.01 -1.35 -10.41
N VAL A 95 -14.22 -2.49 -9.76
CA VAL A 95 -15.57 -3.00 -9.43
C VAL A 95 -16.32 -2.13 -8.43
N ILE A 96 -15.60 -1.46 -7.52
CA ILE A 96 -16.24 -0.59 -6.50
C ILE A 96 -16.49 0.83 -7.04
N MET A 97 -15.63 1.33 -7.93
CA MET A 97 -15.76 2.69 -8.48
C MET A 97 -16.57 2.77 -9.79
N GLY A 98 -16.62 1.68 -10.56
CA GLY A 98 -17.44 1.57 -11.78
C GLY A 98 -18.84 1.09 -11.46
#